data_AF-A0A482U7B8-F1
#
_entry.id   AF-A0A482U7B8-F1
#
_cell.length_a   1.000
_cell.length_b   1.000
_cell.length_c   1.000
_cell.angle_alpha   90.00
_cell.angle_beta   90.00
_cell.angle_gamma   90.00
#
_symmetry.space_group_name_H-M   'P 1'
#
loop_
_entity.id
_entity.type
_entity.pdbx_description
1 polymer ?
#
loop_
_entity_poly.entity_id
_entity_poly.type
_entity_poly.pdbx_seq_one_letter_code
_entity_poly.pdbx_strand_id
1 'polypeptide(L)'
;MTDLRAHWLSVVDSGHALLDFMTAGGVVMWALAGLCVLYWTLVFERLWFMRRVFPHWVESRRQAWAQLADEPGSWQRAVRLAWLAQAQQQLSGPLRLSKTLVAMYPLLGLLGTVSGMIAVFDVLALSGSGNPRGMAAGVWQATLPTMAGMVLAITGLFSLARLERIARQSLDRLADQLRHD
;
A
#
# COMPACT_ATOMS: atom_id res chain seq x y z
N MET A 1 -7.21 -8.35 -39.52
CA MET A 1 -5.82 -7.93 -39.20
C MET A 1 -5.68 -6.43 -38.90
N THR A 2 -6.72 -5.61 -39.12
CA THR A 2 -6.77 -4.17 -38.81
C THR A 2 -7.01 -3.87 -37.33
N ASP A 3 -7.78 -4.72 -36.63
CA ASP A 3 -8.16 -4.45 -35.23
C ASP A 3 -7.01 -4.61 -34.24
N LEU A 4 -6.08 -5.53 -34.48
CA LEU A 4 -4.89 -5.73 -33.63
C LEU A 4 -3.92 -4.55 -33.69
N ARG A 5 -3.77 -3.90 -34.85
CA ARG A 5 -2.95 -2.69 -34.98
C ARG A 5 -3.65 -1.48 -34.38
N ALA A 6 -4.97 -1.35 -34.54
CA ALA A 6 -5.75 -0.31 -33.90
C ALA A 6 -5.72 -0.41 -32.36
N HIS A 7 -5.83 -1.63 -31.81
CA HIS A 7 -5.66 -1.89 -30.37
C HIS A 7 -4.23 -1.64 -29.88
N TRP A 8 -3.21 -1.99 -30.66
CA TRP A 8 -1.82 -1.66 -30.32
C TRP A 8 -1.57 -0.15 -30.32
N LEU A 9 -2.10 0.58 -31.31
CA LEU A 9 -1.97 2.03 -31.38
C LEU A 9 -2.71 2.74 -30.25
N SER A 10 -3.92 2.29 -29.89
CA SER A 10 -4.68 2.88 -28.79
C SER A 10 -4.04 2.64 -27.41
N VAL A 11 -3.42 1.48 -27.20
CA VAL A 11 -2.65 1.19 -25.98
C VAL A 11 -1.41 2.08 -25.89
N VAL A 12 -0.72 2.31 -27.01
CA VAL A 12 0.45 3.20 -27.06
C VAL A 12 0.05 4.67 -26.81
N ASP A 13 -1.02 5.16 -27.45
CA ASP A 13 -1.56 6.52 -27.23
C ASP A 13 -1.99 6.73 -25.78
N SER A 14 -2.61 5.72 -25.17
CA SER A 14 -2.99 5.76 -23.75
C SER A 14 -1.77 5.86 -22.84
N GLY A 15 -0.66 5.24 -23.22
CA GLY A 15 0.62 5.36 -22.51
C GLY A 15 1.21 6.77 -22.58
N HIS A 16 1.18 7.40 -23.75
CA HIS A 16 1.63 8.79 -23.91
C HIS A 16 0.75 9.78 -23.14
N ALA A 17 -0.57 9.62 -23.19
CA ALA A 17 -1.49 10.43 -22.40
C ALA A 17 -1.25 10.30 -20.89
N LEU A 18 -0.89 9.10 -20.41
CA LEU A 18 -0.54 8.89 -19.01
C LEU A 18 0.77 9.59 -18.63
N LEU A 19 1.77 9.56 -19.51
CA LEU A 19 3.05 10.26 -19.30
C LEU A 19 2.86 11.78 -19.29
N ASP A 20 2.04 12.33 -20.18
CA ASP A 20 1.68 13.75 -20.19
C ASP A 20 0.93 14.15 -18.91
N PHE A 21 0.06 13.27 -18.40
CA PHE A 21 -0.59 13.46 -17.12
C PHE A 21 0.40 13.43 -15.94
N MET A 22 1.37 12.51 -15.96
CA MET A 22 2.41 12.42 -14.94
C MET A 22 3.34 13.64 -14.93
N THR A 23 3.73 14.15 -16.10
CA THR A 23 4.56 15.34 -16.22
C THR A 23 3.80 16.60 -15.79
N ALA A 24 2.49 16.68 -16.06
CA ALA A 24 1.65 17.81 -15.65
C ALA A 24 1.56 17.99 -14.12
N GLY A 25 1.60 16.91 -13.33
CA GLY A 25 1.62 17.00 -11.86
C GLY A 25 3.04 17.10 -11.25
N GLY A 26 4.07 17.20 -12.08
CA GLY A 26 5.46 17.39 -11.65
C GLY A 26 6.09 16.19 -10.94
N VAL A 27 7.20 16.42 -10.24
CA VAL A 27 8.01 15.37 -9.59
C VAL A 27 7.22 14.57 -8.53
N VAL A 28 6.21 15.20 -7.90
CA VAL A 28 5.41 14.58 -6.85
C VAL A 28 4.57 13.42 -7.39
N MET A 29 4.07 13.52 -8.62
CA MET A 29 3.35 12.42 -9.27
C MET A 29 4.23 11.19 -9.46
N TRP A 30 5.49 11.37 -9.85
CA TRP A 30 6.44 10.27 -9.98
C TRP A 30 6.78 9.63 -8.64
N ALA A 31 6.93 10.44 -7.59
CA ALA A 31 7.10 9.93 -6.23
C ALA A 31 5.87 9.11 -5.77
N LEU A 32 4.66 9.61 -6.01
CA LEU A 32 3.40 8.89 -5.71
C LEU A 32 3.30 7.56 -6.48
N ALA A 33 3.66 7.55 -7.77
CA ALA A 33 3.65 6.34 -8.57
C ALA A 33 4.67 5.31 -8.06
N GLY A 34 5.90 5.72 -7.73
CA GLY A 34 6.90 4.85 -7.13
C GLY A 34 6.44 4.26 -5.79
N LEU A 35 5.83 5.09 -4.93
CA LEU A 35 5.28 4.66 -3.65
C LEU A 35 4.10 3.69 -3.84
N CYS A 36 3.27 3.92 -4.85
CA CYS A 36 2.17 3.05 -5.23
C CYS A 36 2.66 1.65 -5.64
N VAL A 37 3.67 1.58 -6.50
CA VAL A 37 4.28 0.31 -6.89
C VAL A 37 4.86 -0.40 -5.67
N LEU A 38 5.66 0.29 -4.86
CA LEU A 38 6.24 -0.25 -3.64
C LEU A 38 5.18 -0.82 -2.69
N TYR A 39 4.09 -0.07 -2.47
CA TYR A 39 2.98 -0.49 -1.63
C TYR A 39 2.30 -1.74 -2.17
N TRP A 40 1.98 -1.78 -3.46
CA TRP A 40 1.35 -2.95 -4.06
C TRP A 40 2.25 -4.18 -4.06
N THR A 41 3.57 -4.00 -4.22
CA THR A 41 4.55 -5.08 -4.05
C THR A 41 4.50 -5.65 -2.64
N LEU A 42 4.49 -4.81 -1.60
CA LEU A 42 4.37 -5.25 -0.21
C LEU A 42 3.03 -5.94 0.08
N VAL A 43 1.93 -5.41 -0.47
CA VAL A 43 0.60 -6.03 -0.35
C VAL A 43 0.59 -7.42 -0.99
N PHE A 44 1.19 -7.55 -2.16
CA PHE A 44 1.27 -8.82 -2.89
C PHE A 44 2.10 -9.86 -2.14
N GLU A 45 3.31 -9.48 -1.71
CA GLU A 45 4.17 -10.31 -0.86
C GLU A 45 3.41 -10.78 0.39
N ARG A 46 2.68 -9.85 1.03
CA ARG A 46 1.94 -10.15 2.24
C ARG A 46 0.76 -11.10 2.00
N LEU A 47 0.03 -10.90 0.91
CA LEU A 47 -1.07 -11.78 0.51
C LEU A 47 -0.56 -13.18 0.19
N TRP A 48 0.62 -13.28 -0.44
CA TRP A 48 1.29 -14.54 -0.70
C TRP A 48 1.70 -15.25 0.60
N PHE A 49 2.35 -14.54 1.52
CA PHE A 49 2.74 -15.04 2.84
C PHE A 49 1.53 -15.62 3.59
N MET A 50 0.41 -14.87 3.66
CA MET A 50 -0.80 -15.32 4.35
C MET A 50 -1.45 -16.53 3.69
N ARG A 51 -1.46 -16.60 2.36
CA ARG A 51 -2.12 -17.69 1.63
C ARG A 51 -1.31 -18.98 1.59
N ARG A 52 0.03 -18.91 1.58
CA ARG A 52 0.90 -20.07 1.35
C ARG A 52 1.84 -20.38 2.51
N VAL A 53 2.48 -19.36 3.09
CA VAL A 53 3.57 -19.57 4.06
C VAL A 53 3.03 -19.77 5.48
N PHE A 54 2.10 -18.92 5.90
CA PHE A 54 1.49 -19.02 7.23
C PHE A 54 0.79 -20.37 7.52
N PRO A 55 -0.03 -20.95 6.62
CA PRO A 55 -0.64 -22.25 6.90
C PRO A 55 0.41 -23.36 7.08
N HIS A 56 1.52 -23.32 6.35
CA HIS A 56 2.60 -24.29 6.53
C HIS A 56 3.29 -24.12 7.89
N TRP A 57 3.49 -22.87 8.33
CA TRP A 57 4.02 -22.57 9.66
C TRP A 57 3.09 -23.06 10.77
N VAL A 58 1.77 -22.86 10.65
CA VAL A 58 0.78 -23.34 11.62
C VAL A 58 0.79 -24.86 11.72
N GLU A 59 0.83 -25.58 10.60
CA GLU A 59 0.83 -27.04 10.60
C GLU A 59 2.06 -27.62 11.33
N SER A 60 3.24 -27.02 11.13
CA SER A 60 4.45 -27.43 11.86
C SER A 60 4.33 -27.26 13.38
N ARG A 61 3.63 -26.21 13.83
CA ARG A 61 3.39 -25.96 15.26
C ARG A 61 2.30 -26.84 15.83
N ARG A 62 1.29 -27.19 15.03
CA ARG A 62 0.27 -28.16 15.40
C ARG A 62 0.88 -29.54 15.69
N GLN A 63 1.80 -30.00 14.85
CA GLN A 63 2.52 -31.25 15.07
C GLN A 63 3.39 -31.20 16.33
N ALA A 64 4.07 -30.08 16.57
CA ALA A 64 4.84 -29.86 17.80
C ALA A 64 3.95 -29.79 19.06
N TRP A 65 2.73 -29.26 18.95
CA TRP A 65 1.76 -29.24 20.05
C TRP A 65 1.34 -30.65 20.47
N ALA A 66 1.07 -31.53 19.49
CA ALA A 66 0.69 -32.91 19.76
C ALA A 66 1.77 -33.70 20.53
N GLN A 67 3.05 -33.34 20.36
CA GLN A 67 4.17 -33.93 21.10
C GLN A 67 4.28 -33.42 22.54
N LEU A 68 3.61 -32.31 22.87
CA LEU A 68 3.66 -31.66 24.17
C LEU A 68 2.56 -32.14 25.14
N ALA A 69 1.77 -33.13 24.73
CA ALA A 69 0.61 -33.62 25.50
C ALA A 69 1.00 -34.18 26.89
N ASP A 70 2.19 -34.77 27.01
CA ASP A 70 2.69 -35.37 28.26
C ASP A 70 3.40 -34.37 29.21
N GLU A 71 3.60 -33.12 28.77
CA GLU A 71 4.28 -32.08 29.57
C GLU A 71 3.34 -31.43 30.60
N PRO A 72 3.86 -30.87 31.72
CA PRO A 72 3.03 -30.24 32.73
C PRO A 72 2.29 -29.01 32.17
N GLY A 73 1.04 -28.82 32.60
CA GLY A 73 0.16 -27.76 32.09
C GLY A 73 0.63 -26.32 32.32
N SER A 74 1.66 -26.08 33.15
CA SER A 74 2.35 -24.77 33.23
C SER A 74 3.23 -24.51 32.02
N TRP A 75 3.95 -25.53 31.53
CA TRP A 75 4.82 -25.44 30.35
C TRP A 75 4.01 -25.28 29.06
N GLN A 76 2.92 -26.04 28.90
CA GLN A 76 2.00 -25.91 27.76
C GLN A 76 1.46 -24.48 27.62
N ARG A 77 1.08 -23.84 28.73
CA ARG A 77 0.63 -22.44 28.74
C ARG A 77 1.74 -21.48 28.32
N ALA A 78 2.97 -21.68 28.79
CA ALA A 78 4.11 -20.85 28.42
C ALA A 78 4.44 -20.96 26.92
N VAL A 79 4.48 -22.18 26.39
CA VAL A 79 4.73 -22.45 24.96
C VAL A 79 3.62 -21.86 24.08
N ARG A 80 2.36 -22.03 24.47
CA ARG A 80 1.21 -21.43 23.77
C ARG A 80 1.31 -19.91 23.70
N LEU A 81 1.61 -19.24 24.82
CA LEU A 81 1.78 -17.79 24.85
C LEU A 81 2.95 -17.35 23.95
N ALA A 82 4.06 -18.07 23.98
CA ALA A 82 5.22 -17.79 23.13
C ALA A 82 4.90 -17.92 21.64
N TRP A 83 4.20 -18.99 21.23
CA TRP A 83 3.82 -19.19 19.82
C TRP A 83 2.77 -18.19 19.33
N LEU A 84 1.81 -17.82 20.19
CA LEU A 84 0.83 -16.77 19.85
C LEU A 84 1.53 -15.41 19.70
N ALA A 85 2.46 -15.07 20.58
CA ALA A 85 3.26 -13.85 20.46
C ALA A 85 4.11 -13.87 19.17
N GLN A 86 4.72 -15.01 18.84
CA GLN A 86 5.50 -15.17 17.61
C GLN A 86 4.62 -15.02 16.36
N ALA A 87 3.44 -15.65 16.35
CA ALA A 87 2.47 -15.51 15.26
C ALA A 87 2.01 -14.06 15.11
N GLN A 88 1.69 -13.38 16.23
CA GLN A 88 1.31 -11.97 16.23
C GLN A 88 2.42 -11.08 15.66
N GLN A 89 3.68 -11.34 16.01
CA GLN A 89 4.81 -10.57 15.52
C GLN A 89 5.02 -10.75 14.00
N GLN A 90 5.00 -12.00 13.52
CA GLN A 90 5.08 -12.31 12.08
C GLN A 90 3.88 -11.75 11.31
N LEU A 91 2.72 -11.69 11.96
CA LEU A 91 1.50 -11.20 11.35
C LEU A 91 1.43 -9.66 11.28
N SER A 92 1.95 -8.97 12.30
CA SER A 92 1.81 -7.53 12.44
C SER A 92 2.99 -6.72 11.89
N GLY A 93 4.20 -7.27 11.83
CA GLY A 93 5.41 -6.54 11.43
C GLY A 93 5.29 -5.82 10.07
N PRO A 94 5.09 -6.54 8.95
CA PRO A 94 4.99 -5.93 7.63
C PRO A 94 3.79 -4.98 7.45
N LEU A 95 2.69 -5.19 8.20
CA LEU A 95 1.51 -4.31 8.14
C LEU A 95 1.81 -2.90 8.66
N ARG A 96 2.81 -2.74 9.54
CA ARG A 96 3.23 -1.43 10.04
C ARG A 96 3.82 -0.56 8.92
N LEU A 97 4.62 -1.16 8.03
CA LEU A 97 5.19 -0.44 6.89
C LEU A 97 4.11 -0.06 5.87
N SER A 98 3.17 -0.98 5.59
CA SER A 98 2.03 -0.66 4.72
C SER A 98 1.19 0.51 5.28
N LYS A 99 0.98 0.57 6.61
CA LYS A 99 0.30 1.69 7.27
C LYS A 99 1.00 3.03 7.06
N THR A 100 2.30 3.08 7.25
CA THR A 100 3.06 4.32 7.08
C THR A 100 3.01 4.80 5.64
N LEU A 101 3.13 3.89 4.66
CA LEU A 101 3.00 4.23 3.24
C LEU A 101 1.61 4.79 2.90
N VAL A 102 0.54 4.19 3.43
CA VAL A 102 -0.84 4.69 3.20
C VAL A 102 -1.01 6.10 3.76
N ALA A 103 -0.45 6.38 4.94
CA ALA A 103 -0.48 7.71 5.56
C ALA A 103 0.39 8.74 4.81
N MET A 104 1.39 8.31 4.06
CA MET A 104 2.25 9.21 3.27
C MET A 104 1.57 9.73 2.01
N TYR A 105 0.64 8.99 1.38
CA TYR A 105 0.04 9.42 0.10
C TYR A 105 -0.65 10.81 0.16
N PRO A 106 -1.50 11.11 1.15
CA PRO A 106 -2.14 12.44 1.24
C PRO A 106 -1.13 13.54 1.54
N LEU A 107 -0.10 13.24 2.34
CA LEU A 107 0.95 14.21 2.69
C LEU A 107 1.80 14.57 1.47
N LEU A 108 2.14 13.59 0.63
CA LEU A 108 2.79 13.83 -0.65
C LEU A 108 1.87 14.60 -1.61
N GLY A 109 0.58 14.27 -1.66
CA GLY A 109 -0.39 15.04 -2.43
C GLY A 109 -0.49 16.51 -2.00
N LEU A 110 -0.39 16.78 -0.69
CA LEU A 110 -0.36 18.12 -0.13
C LEU A 110 0.94 18.86 -0.49
N LEU A 111 2.08 18.16 -0.49
CA LEU A 111 3.36 18.70 -0.98
C LEU A 111 3.23 19.15 -2.45
N GLY A 112 2.52 18.36 -3.27
CA GLY A 112 2.19 18.70 -4.65
C GLY A 112 1.48 20.05 -4.79
N THR A 113 0.46 20.29 -3.97
CA THR A 113 -0.24 21.59 -3.92
C THR A 113 0.71 22.75 -3.64
N VAL A 114 1.62 22.60 -2.67
CA VAL A 114 2.60 23.65 -2.34
C VAL A 114 3.53 23.90 -3.53
N SER A 115 4.04 22.84 -4.17
CA SER A 115 4.93 22.97 -5.33
C SER A 115 4.24 23.63 -6.55
N GLY A 116 2.98 23.30 -6.82
CA GLY A 116 2.23 23.91 -7.91
C GLY A 116 1.88 25.37 -7.63
N MET A 117 1.52 25.71 -6.38
CA MET A 117 1.28 27.11 -6.00
C MET A 117 2.54 27.98 -6.08
N ILE A 118 3.72 27.42 -5.80
CA ILE A 118 5.00 28.11 -6.05
C ILE A 118 5.14 28.43 -7.55
N ALA A 119 4.87 27.46 -8.44
CA ALA A 119 4.92 27.69 -9.88
C ALA A 119 3.93 28.78 -10.37
N VAL A 120 2.75 28.89 -9.76
CA VAL A 120 1.80 29.99 -10.04
C VAL A 120 2.41 31.35 -9.69
N PHE A 121 3.03 31.46 -8.50
CA PHE A 121 3.66 32.70 -8.06
C PHE A 121 4.88 33.05 -8.90
N ASP A 122 5.65 32.08 -9.38
CA ASP A 122 6.78 32.31 -10.28
C ASP A 122 6.31 32.89 -11.63
N VAL A 123 5.22 32.36 -12.20
CA VAL A 123 4.62 32.91 -13.43
C VAL A 123 4.13 34.34 -13.20
N LEU A 124 3.51 34.61 -12.05
CA LEU A 124 3.03 35.95 -11.69
C LEU A 124 4.20 36.94 -11.51
N ALA A 125 5.29 36.51 -10.89
CA ALA A 125 6.46 37.35 -10.67
C ALA A 125 7.19 37.70 -11.99
N LEU A 126 7.25 36.77 -12.94
CA LEU A 126 7.94 36.96 -14.23
C LEU A 126 7.08 37.67 -15.28
N SER A 127 5.78 37.35 -15.35
CA SER A 127 4.89 37.79 -16.44
C SER A 127 3.77 38.72 -15.98
N GLY A 128 3.69 39.05 -14.68
CA GLY A 128 2.55 39.74 -14.10
C GLY A 128 1.24 38.99 -14.36
N SER A 129 0.13 39.73 -14.51
CA SER A 129 -1.15 39.16 -14.93
C SER A 129 -1.24 38.86 -16.44
N GLY A 130 -0.13 38.99 -17.18
CA GLY A 130 -0.08 38.87 -18.64
C GLY A 130 -0.07 37.42 -19.15
N ASN A 131 0.11 36.41 -18.29
CA ASN A 131 0.12 35.00 -18.68
C ASN A 131 -0.87 34.12 -17.89
N PRO A 132 -2.19 34.25 -18.14
CA PRO A 132 -3.21 33.45 -17.45
C PRO A 132 -3.08 31.95 -17.69
N ARG A 133 -2.55 31.54 -18.85
CA ARG A 133 -2.38 30.11 -19.19
C ARG A 133 -1.30 29.45 -18.32
N GLY A 134 -0.18 30.12 -18.09
CA GLY A 134 0.86 29.64 -17.19
C GLY A 134 0.37 29.53 -15.74
N MET A 135 -0.42 30.52 -15.29
CA MET A 135 -1.02 30.48 -13.96
C MET A 135 -2.00 29.29 -13.82
N ALA A 136 -2.84 29.05 -14.82
CA ALA A 136 -3.75 27.90 -14.83
C ALA A 136 -2.99 26.56 -14.80
N ALA A 137 -1.86 26.47 -15.51
CA ALA A 137 -1.02 25.27 -15.49
C ALA A 137 -0.43 25.00 -14.09
N GLY A 138 0.02 26.03 -13.37
CA GLY A 138 0.51 25.87 -12.00
C GLY A 138 -0.58 25.41 -11.01
N VAL A 139 -1.80 25.92 -11.16
CA VAL A 139 -2.97 25.46 -10.36
C VAL A 139 -3.31 24.00 -10.67
N TRP A 140 -3.23 23.60 -11.94
CA TRP A 140 -3.41 22.20 -12.33
C TRP A 140 -2.33 21.28 -11.73
N GLN A 141 -1.07 21.70 -11.80
CA GLN A 141 0.05 21.01 -11.16
C GLN A 141 -0.13 20.88 -9.63
N ALA A 142 -0.78 21.86 -9.00
CA ALA A 142 -1.07 21.81 -7.57
C ALA A 142 -2.15 20.77 -7.23
N THR A 143 -3.25 20.72 -7.99
CA THR A 143 -4.44 19.93 -7.63
C THR A 143 -4.35 18.45 -8.03
N LEU A 144 -3.63 18.13 -9.11
CA LEU A 144 -3.49 16.75 -9.59
C LEU A 144 -2.86 15.80 -8.56
N PRO A 145 -1.69 16.10 -7.96
CA PRO A 145 -1.08 15.22 -6.98
C PRO A 145 -1.94 15.01 -5.73
N THR A 146 -2.71 16.02 -5.33
CA THR A 146 -3.62 15.92 -4.18
C THR A 146 -4.73 14.91 -4.44
N MET A 147 -5.38 15.00 -5.61
CA MET A 147 -6.40 14.03 -6.00
C MET A 147 -5.82 12.61 -6.11
N ALA A 148 -4.67 12.47 -6.78
CA ALA A 148 -3.99 11.19 -6.91
C ALA A 148 -3.61 10.59 -5.55
N GLY A 149 -3.03 11.39 -4.65
CA GLY A 149 -2.67 10.97 -3.30
C GLY A 149 -3.87 10.52 -2.47
N MET A 150 -5.01 11.20 -2.56
CA MET A 150 -6.24 10.79 -1.88
C MET A 150 -6.80 9.47 -2.43
N VAL A 151 -6.84 9.30 -3.76
CA VAL A 151 -7.30 8.05 -4.37
C VAL A 151 -6.41 6.88 -3.94
N LEU A 152 -5.09 7.05 -3.99
CA LEU A 152 -4.14 6.03 -3.53
C LEU A 152 -4.29 5.72 -2.03
N ALA A 153 -4.53 6.74 -1.19
CA ALA A 153 -4.76 6.54 0.23
C ALA A 153 -6.04 5.75 0.50
N ILE A 154 -7.14 6.05 -0.19
CA ILE A 154 -8.42 5.35 -0.03
C ILE A 154 -8.27 3.87 -0.44
N THR A 155 -7.71 3.61 -1.62
CA THR A 155 -7.46 2.23 -2.09
C THR A 155 -6.49 1.49 -1.16
N GLY A 156 -5.45 2.20 -0.70
CA GLY A 156 -4.49 1.69 0.27
C GLY A 156 -5.15 1.28 1.58
N LEU A 157 -5.97 2.15 2.16
CA LEU A 157 -6.69 1.89 3.41
C LEU A 157 -7.61 0.67 3.29
N PHE A 158 -8.34 0.54 2.19
CA PHE A 158 -9.19 -0.62 1.95
C PHE A 158 -8.40 -1.93 1.90
N SER A 159 -7.32 -1.97 1.13
CA SER A 159 -6.44 -3.13 1.02
C SER A 159 -5.79 -3.50 2.36
N LEU A 160 -5.31 -2.50 3.10
CA LEU A 160 -4.72 -2.66 4.42
C LEU A 160 -5.75 -3.19 5.43
N ALA A 161 -6.94 -2.62 5.49
CA ALA A 161 -8.00 -3.09 6.38
C ALA A 161 -8.36 -4.57 6.11
N ARG A 162 -8.37 -4.98 4.85
CA ARG A 162 -8.58 -6.38 4.47
C ARG A 162 -7.43 -7.28 4.97
N LEU A 163 -6.19 -6.86 4.78
CA LEU A 163 -5.01 -7.60 5.27
C LEU A 163 -5.00 -7.73 6.80
N GLU A 164 -5.34 -6.66 7.52
CA GLU A 164 -5.45 -6.69 8.98
C GLU A 164 -6.55 -7.62 9.46
N ARG A 165 -7.70 -7.60 8.79
CA ARG A 165 -8.81 -8.50 9.11
C ARG A 165 -8.41 -9.96 8.95
N ILE A 166 -7.72 -10.30 7.86
CA ILE A 166 -7.22 -11.65 7.62
C ILE A 166 -6.18 -12.02 8.69
N ALA A 167 -5.23 -11.13 9.01
CA ALA A 167 -4.21 -11.37 10.03
C ALA A 167 -4.83 -11.70 11.40
N ARG A 168 -5.82 -10.90 11.84
CA ARG A 168 -6.52 -11.12 13.11
C ARG A 168 -7.25 -12.46 13.11
N GLN A 169 -8.01 -12.76 12.07
CA GLN A 169 -8.71 -14.04 11.94
C GLN A 169 -7.76 -15.24 11.95
N SER A 170 -6.60 -15.13 11.30
CA SER A 170 -5.57 -16.18 11.32
C SER A 170 -4.99 -16.41 12.71
N LEU A 171 -4.81 -15.34 13.49
CA LEU A 171 -4.31 -15.41 14.87
C LEU A 171 -5.37 -16.01 15.81
N ASP A 172 -6.62 -15.58 15.69
CA ASP A 172 -7.73 -16.10 16.51
C ASP A 172 -7.92 -17.60 16.25
N ARG A 173 -7.90 -18.03 14.98
CA ARG A 173 -7.96 -19.46 14.62
C ARG A 173 -6.83 -20.28 15.24
N LEU A 174 -5.60 -19.75 15.24
CA LEU A 174 -4.47 -20.42 15.88
C LEU A 174 -4.66 -20.51 17.40
N ALA A 175 -5.18 -19.44 18.03
CA ALA A 175 -5.44 -19.40 19.46
C ALA A 175 -6.52 -20.40 19.91
N ASP A 176 -7.54 -20.61 19.09
CA ASP A 176 -8.60 -21.59 19.30
C ASP A 176 -8.12 -23.03 19.10
N GLN A 177 -7.32 -23.27 18.06
CA GLN A 177 -6.73 -24.60 17.79
C GLN A 177 -5.83 -25.07 18.94
N LEU A 178 -5.03 -24.18 19.51
CA LEU A 178 -4.15 -24.49 20.66
C LEU A 178 -4.90 -24.56 22.00
N ARG A 179 -6.23 -24.39 22.02
CA ARG A 179 -7.05 -24.44 23.24
C ARG A 179 -7.87 -25.73 23.35
N HIS A 180 -8.19 -26.36 22.21
CA HIS A 180 -9.15 -27.46 22.14
C HIS A 180 -8.54 -28.85 21.90
N ASP A 181 -7.21 -28.95 21.83
CA ASP A 181 -6.43 -30.20 21.92
C ASP A 181 -5.57 -30.17 23.18
#